data_AF-A0A314YGU9-F1
#
_entry.id   AF-A0A314YGU9-F1
#
_cell.length_a   1.000
_cell.length_b   1.000
_cell.length_c   1.000
_cell.angle_alpha   90.00
_cell.angle_beta   90.00
_cell.angle_gamma   90.00
#
_symmetry.space_group_name_H-M   'P 1'
#
loop_
_entity.id
_entity.type
_entity.pdbx_description
1 polymer ?
#
loop_
_entity_poly.entity_id
_entity_poly.type
_entity_poly.pdbx_seq_one_letter_code
_entity_poly.pdbx_strand_id
1 'polypeptide(L)'
;MLRDAFLNVIWESVPNALLWLLTAACIKTGRPQTAKRAIEQVEQRLSKDGWPEYYDGKAGRYVGKQARKYQTWSISGYLVAKLMIENPANISLISLEED
;
A
#
# COMPACT_ATOMS: atom_id res chain seq x y z
N MET A 1 12.82 -5.75 -22.50
CA MET A 1 12.27 -4.37 -22.52
C MET A 1 11.11 -4.16 -21.53
N LEU A 2 9.95 -4.83 -21.66
CA LEU A 2 8.86 -4.71 -20.64
C LEU A 2 9.19 -5.41 -19.31
N ARG A 3 9.96 -6.51 -19.35
CA ARG A 3 10.42 -7.24 -18.15
C ARG A 3 11.40 -6.44 -17.29
N ASP A 4 12.25 -5.64 -17.93
CA ASP A 4 13.32 -4.88 -17.24
C ASP A 4 12.78 -3.62 -16.54
N ALA A 5 11.80 -2.95 -17.16
CA ALA A 5 11.09 -1.84 -16.51
C ALA A 5 10.29 -2.31 -15.28
N PHE A 6 9.66 -3.49 -15.36
CA PHE A 6 8.88 -4.05 -14.26
C PHE A 6 9.77 -4.51 -13.08
N LEU A 7 10.94 -5.08 -13.36
CA LEU A 7 11.88 -5.51 -12.32
C LEU A 7 12.59 -4.33 -11.64
N ASN A 8 12.92 -3.26 -12.37
CA ASN A 8 13.54 -2.07 -11.78
C ASN A 8 12.57 -1.29 -10.88
N VAL A 9 11.28 -1.22 -11.22
CA VAL A 9 10.25 -0.65 -10.33
C VAL A 9 10.10 -1.48 -9.05
N ILE A 10 10.25 -2.80 -9.10
CA ILE A 10 10.08 -3.65 -7.91
C ILE A 10 11.25 -3.52 -6.91
N TRP A 11 12.47 -3.20 -7.36
CA TRP A 11 13.65 -3.16 -6.48
C TRP A 11 13.97 -1.79 -5.88
N GLU A 12 13.52 -0.68 -6.49
CA GLU A 12 13.81 0.67 -6.00
C GLU A 12 12.56 1.53 -5.72
N SER A 13 11.39 1.04 -6.13
CA SER A 13 10.12 1.74 -5.94
C SER A 13 9.21 0.98 -4.98
N VAL A 14 8.53 1.71 -4.10
CA VAL A 14 7.52 1.17 -3.20
C VAL A 14 6.14 1.47 -3.78
N PRO A 15 5.40 0.47 -4.29
CA PRO A 15 4.05 0.68 -4.80
C PRO A 15 3.11 1.01 -3.63
N ASN A 16 2.32 2.07 -3.79
CA ASN A 16 1.33 2.46 -2.78
C ASN A 16 0.21 1.43 -2.62
N ALA A 17 -0.04 0.65 -3.67
CA ALA A 17 -1.00 -0.44 -3.67
C ALA A 17 -0.63 -1.57 -2.69
N LEU A 18 0.57 -1.64 -2.11
CA LEU A 18 0.90 -2.70 -1.13
C LEU A 18 0.36 -2.46 0.28
N LEU A 19 -0.14 -1.25 0.56
CA LEU A 19 -0.62 -0.87 1.90
C LEU A 19 -1.74 -1.79 2.42
N TRP A 20 -2.67 -2.21 1.56
CA TRP A 20 -3.77 -3.08 1.98
C TRP A 20 -3.30 -4.51 2.27
N LEU A 21 -2.31 -5.04 1.54
CA LEU A 21 -1.73 -6.35 1.82
C LEU A 21 -0.99 -6.36 3.16
N LEU A 22 -0.21 -5.30 3.44
CA LEU A 22 0.40 -5.11 4.75
C LEU A 22 -0.66 -5.06 5.85
N THR A 23 -1.74 -4.31 5.63
CA THR A 23 -2.84 -4.16 6.59
C THR A 23 -3.52 -5.50 6.87
N ALA A 24 -3.83 -6.26 5.83
CA ALA A 24 -4.38 -7.61 5.94
C ALA A 24 -3.46 -8.52 6.76
N ALA A 25 -2.18 -8.60 6.40
CA ALA A 25 -1.21 -9.43 7.13
C ALA A 25 -1.09 -9.02 8.61
N CYS A 26 -1.07 -7.72 8.89
CA CYS A 26 -1.05 -7.20 10.26
C CYS A 26 -2.30 -7.57 11.06
N ILE A 27 -3.49 -7.49 10.48
CA ILE A 27 -4.73 -7.90 11.16
C ILE A 27 -4.73 -9.41 11.41
N LYS A 28 -4.41 -10.23 10.39
CA LYS A 28 -4.37 -11.70 10.51
C LYS A 28 -3.36 -12.17 11.56
N THR A 29 -2.23 -11.46 11.71
CA THR A 29 -1.20 -11.80 12.70
C THR A 29 -1.41 -11.15 14.07
N GLY A 30 -2.55 -10.48 14.32
CA GLY A 30 -2.86 -9.86 15.60
C GLY A 30 -2.03 -8.60 15.91
N ARG A 31 -1.49 -7.92 14.88
CA ARG A 31 -0.66 -6.71 14.99
C ARG A 31 -1.29 -5.47 14.31
N PRO A 32 -2.55 -5.11 14.60
CA PRO A 32 -3.23 -4.00 13.91
C PRO A 32 -2.58 -2.63 14.12
N GLN A 33 -1.82 -2.43 15.20
CA GLN A 33 -1.13 -1.16 15.48
C GLN A 33 -0.06 -0.83 14.43
N THR A 34 0.63 -1.84 13.91
CA THR A 34 1.62 -1.66 12.84
C THR A 34 0.96 -1.14 11.56
N ALA A 35 -0.21 -1.69 11.21
CA ALA A 35 -0.98 -1.24 10.05
C ALA A 35 -1.52 0.19 10.24
N LYS A 36 -2.05 0.52 11.43
CA LYS A 36 -2.50 1.89 11.74
C LYS A 36 -1.38 2.91 11.55
N ARG A 37 -0.20 2.63 12.10
CA ARG A 37 0.97 3.50 11.95
C ARG A 37 1.40 3.66 10.48
N ALA A 38 1.36 2.59 9.69
CA ALA A 38 1.69 2.66 8.27
C ALA A 38 0.68 3.53 7.49
N ILE A 39 -0.62 3.37 7.79
CA ILE A 39 -1.68 4.19 7.19
C ILE A 39 -1.50 5.67 7.55
N GLU A 40 -1.27 6.00 8.81
CA GLU A 40 -1.03 7.38 9.26
C GLU A 40 0.15 8.04 8.54
N GLN A 41 1.24 7.29 8.32
CA GLN A 41 2.41 7.80 7.58
C GLN A 41 2.08 8.08 6.11
N VAL A 42 1.30 7.22 5.46
CA VAL A 42 0.90 7.39 4.07
C VAL A 42 -0.09 8.55 3.94
N GLU A 43 -1.07 8.69 4.84
CA GLU A 43 -2.07 9.76 4.86
C GLU A 43 -1.45 11.16 4.88
N GLN A 44 -0.31 11.34 5.55
CA GLN A 44 0.38 12.64 5.65
C GLN A 44 0.77 13.25 4.29
N ARG A 45 0.95 12.42 3.27
CA ARG A 45 1.50 12.82 1.96
C ARG A 45 0.70 12.35 0.74
N LEU A 46 0.01 11.21 0.80
CA LEU A 46 -0.55 10.55 -0.39
C LEU A 46 -1.51 11.47 -1.19
N SER A 47 -2.40 12.18 -0.48
CA SER A 47 -3.30 13.14 -1.12
C SER A 47 -2.58 14.39 -1.62
N LYS A 48 -1.52 14.85 -0.94
CA LYS A 48 -0.75 16.04 -1.32
C LYS A 48 0.08 15.78 -2.57
N ASP A 49 0.61 14.57 -2.69
CA ASP A 49 1.44 14.11 -3.81
C ASP A 49 0.59 13.71 -5.04
N GLY A 50 -0.75 13.78 -4.93
CA GLY A 50 -1.67 13.49 -6.02
C GLY A 50 -1.83 12.00 -6.31
N TRP A 51 -1.83 11.16 -5.26
CA TRP A 51 -2.04 9.71 -5.35
C TRP A 51 -1.10 9.02 -6.37
N PRO A 52 0.22 9.13 -6.19
CA PRO A 52 1.18 8.56 -7.13
C PRO A 52 1.11 7.02 -7.16
N GLU A 53 1.49 6.43 -8.29
CA GLU A 53 1.59 4.98 -8.46
C GLU A 53 2.61 4.35 -7.49
N TYR A 54 3.78 4.98 -7.33
CA TYR A 54 4.86 4.52 -6.46
C TYR A 54 5.74 5.68 -5.98
N TYR A 55 6.53 5.41 -4.95
CA TYR A 55 7.59 6.31 -4.46
C TYR A 55 8.96 5.69 -4.67
N ASP A 56 9.96 6.51 -5.00
CA ASP A 56 11.35 6.10 -5.22
C ASP A 56 12.25 6.35 -4.01
N GLY A 57 13.35 5.59 -3.99
CA GLY A 57 14.44 5.69 -3.03
C GLY A 57 14.28 4.73 -1.87
N LYS A 58 15.38 4.44 -1.17
CA LYS A 58 15.44 3.41 -0.08
C LYS A 58 14.39 3.57 1.01
N ALA A 59 13.92 4.80 1.25
CA ALA A 59 12.89 5.13 2.24
C ALA A 59 11.59 5.65 1.60
N GLY A 60 11.41 5.51 0.29
CA GLY A 60 10.23 5.97 -0.45
C GLY A 60 9.97 7.47 -0.32
N ARG A 61 11.00 8.31 -0.20
CA ARG A 61 10.84 9.74 0.08
C ARG A 61 10.42 10.56 -1.15
N TYR A 62 10.79 10.12 -2.35
CA TYR A 62 10.57 10.87 -3.56
C TYR A 62 9.36 10.32 -4.32
N VAL A 63 8.50 11.17 -4.87
CA VAL A 63 7.49 10.71 -5.84
C VAL A 63 8.22 10.04 -7.00
N GLY A 64 7.74 8.87 -7.41
CA GLY A 64 8.42 8.09 -8.43
C GLY A 64 8.69 8.87 -9.70
N LYS A 65 9.88 8.73 -10.27
CA LYS A 65 10.35 9.52 -11.43
C LYS A 65 9.40 9.45 -12.63
N GLN A 66 8.73 8.30 -12.81
CA GLN A 66 7.73 8.07 -13.86
C GLN A 66 6.36 7.71 -13.27
N ALA A 67 6.14 7.98 -11.98
CA ALA A 67 4.88 7.64 -11.33
C ALA A 67 3.72 8.46 -11.91
N ARG A 68 2.67 7.75 -12.31
CA ARG A 68 1.40 8.37 -12.71
C ARG A 68 0.67 8.88 -11.46
N LYS A 69 0.03 10.04 -11.58
CA LYS A 69 -0.85 10.60 -10.55
C LYS A 69 -2.26 10.01 -10.65
N TYR A 70 -2.99 10.05 -9.54
CA TYR A 70 -4.37 9.56 -9.44
C TYR A 70 -4.51 8.10 -9.85
N GLN A 71 -3.50 7.28 -9.51
CA GLN A 71 -3.50 5.88 -9.85
C GLN A 71 -4.59 5.13 -9.08
N THR A 72 -5.49 4.47 -9.79
CA THR A 72 -6.66 3.79 -9.23
C THR A 72 -6.29 2.84 -8.10
N TRP A 73 -5.28 1.99 -8.29
CA TRP A 73 -4.89 1.01 -7.27
C TRP A 73 -4.21 1.63 -6.04
N SER A 74 -3.58 2.81 -6.19
CA SER A 74 -3.05 3.55 -5.03
C SER A 74 -4.21 4.08 -4.16
N ILE A 75 -5.25 4.61 -4.80
CA ILE A 75 -6.46 5.10 -4.12
C ILE A 75 -7.22 3.93 -3.48
N SER A 76 -7.54 2.90 -4.28
CA SER A 76 -8.28 1.73 -3.81
C SER A 76 -7.54 0.98 -2.71
N GLY A 77 -6.22 0.80 -2.83
CA GLY A 77 -5.41 0.14 -1.81
C GLY A 77 -5.44 0.88 -0.48
N TYR A 78 -5.40 2.21 -0.50
CA TYR A 78 -5.57 3.01 0.72
C TYR A 78 -6.97 2.85 1.33
N LEU A 79 -8.03 2.94 0.52
CA LEU A 79 -9.42 2.81 1.00
C LEU A 79 -9.68 1.42 1.59
N VAL A 80 -9.22 0.36 0.93
CA VAL A 80 -9.38 -1.02 1.42
C VAL A 80 -8.62 -1.20 2.74
N ALA A 81 -7.42 -0.63 2.87
CA ALA A 81 -6.68 -0.64 4.14
C ALA A 81 -7.47 0.03 5.28
N LYS A 82 -8.08 1.20 5.04
CA LYS A 82 -8.92 1.90 6.03
C LYS A 82 -10.14 1.06 6.44
N LEU A 83 -10.86 0.52 5.46
CA LEU A 83 -12.04 -0.32 5.72
C LEU A 83 -11.70 -1.59 6.51
N MET A 84 -10.53 -2.18 6.31
CA MET A 84 -10.08 -3.33 7.09
C MET A 84 -9.72 -2.96 8.54
N ILE A 85 -9.16 -1.77 8.78
CA ILE A 85 -8.92 -1.29 10.14
C ILE A 85 -10.21 -0.93 10.87
N GLU A 86 -11.16 -0.32 10.16
CA GLU A 86 -12.47 0.07 10.71
C GLU A 86 -13.33 -1.16 11.05
N ASN A 87 -13.32 -2.18 10.20
CA ASN A 87 -14.00 -3.44 10.44
C ASN A 87 -13.07 -4.64 10.13
N PRO A 88 -12.37 -5.18 11.14
CA PRO A 88 -11.48 -6.33 10.97
C PRO A 88 -12.15 -7.58 10.41
N ALA A 89 -13.47 -7.73 10.54
CA ALA A 89 -14.20 -8.86 9.94
C ALA A 89 -14.08 -8.91 8.40
N ASN A 90 -13.78 -7.76 7.76
CA ASN A 90 -13.55 -7.67 6.33
C ASN A 90 -12.34 -8.51 5.85
N ILE A 91 -11.45 -8.92 6.75
CA ILE A 91 -10.30 -9.77 6.37
C ILE A 91 -10.73 -11.15 5.86
N SER A 92 -11.87 -11.66 6.32
CA SER A 92 -12.44 -12.94 5.88
C SER A 92 -12.66 -13.02 4.35
N LEU A 93 -12.79 -11.88 3.67
CA LEU A 93 -12.91 -11.81 2.21
C LEU A 93 -11.62 -12.18 1.47
N ILE A 94 -10.47 -12.05 2.13
CA ILE A 94 -9.14 -12.17 1.51
C ILE A 94 -8.22 -13.18 2.22
N SER A 95 -8.64 -13.74 3.35
CA SER A 95 -7.89 -14.74 4.11
C SER A 95 -8.67 -16.02 4.29
N LEU A 96 -8.02 -17.15 4.03
CA LEU A 96 -8.49 -18.46 4.47
C LEU A 96 -8.02 -18.71 5.90
N GLU A 97 -8.84 -19.40 6.69
CA GLU A 97 -8.41 -19.97 7.97
C GLU A 97 -7.50 -21.18 7.69
N GLU A 98 -6.56 -21.45 8.60
CA GLU A 98 -5.79 -22.70 8.56
C GLU A 98 -6.65 -23.77 9.22
N ASP A 99 -6.97 -24.85 8.50
CA ASP A 99 -7.65 -26.05 9.02
C ASP A 99 -6.88 -26.70 10.17
#